data_AF-A0A1S2L1H7-F1
#
_entry.id   AF-A0A1S2L1H7-F1
#
_cell.length_a   1.000
_cell.length_b   1.000
_cell.length_c   1.000
_cell.angle_alpha   90.00
_cell.angle_beta   90.00
_cell.angle_gamma   90.00
#
_symmetry.space_group_name_H-M   'P 1'
#
loop_
_entity.id
_entity.type
_entity.pdbx_description
1 polymer ?
#
loop_
_entity_poly.entity_id
_entity_poly.type
_entity_poly.pdbx_seq_one_letter_code
_entity_poly.pdbx_strand_id
1 'polypeptide(L)'
;MALPSIVKVAEELNIAFDPKNKTNRKELRAVCPFCGQSHKYHLSLNPDLNVYKCWHCKASGGVLQLEAEITGKSFVEVKLKYFGNKRKNPLHLAEKLSPRQLDVIGWLEVKRNDQEKFKRSFNQIIRDWQQHVYEQRKLAFAKLLLVEVGKDYSMIVNLIQDQSEMAYISTLLDDVMQMYSSNVWSEEWAYEGEYLANSAIDVAKNANDHNELIYLVMLRHETLFLHEQGYAQAL
;
A
#
# COMPACT_ATOMS: atom_id res chain seq x y z
N MET A 1 -8.09 -22.17 -8.99
CA MET A 1 -7.97 -23.64 -8.87
C MET A 1 -8.12 -23.97 -7.39
N ALA A 2 -9.04 -24.88 -7.06
CA ALA A 2 -9.23 -25.36 -5.69
C ALA A 2 -8.19 -26.44 -5.35
N LEU A 3 -7.82 -26.56 -4.08
CA LEU A 3 -6.99 -27.67 -3.61
C LEU A 3 -7.71 -29.00 -3.85
N PRO A 4 -6.99 -30.08 -4.23
CA PRO A 4 -7.59 -31.41 -4.30
C PRO A 4 -8.04 -31.87 -2.91
N SER A 5 -8.96 -32.84 -2.88
CA SER A 5 -9.32 -33.52 -1.63
C SER A 5 -8.09 -34.14 -0.98
N ILE A 6 -7.99 -34.02 0.35
CA ILE A 6 -6.92 -34.65 1.12
C ILE A 6 -6.88 -36.17 0.97
N VAL A 7 -8.03 -36.80 0.68
CA VAL A 7 -8.13 -38.24 0.41
C VAL A 7 -7.41 -38.58 -0.89
N LYS A 8 -7.65 -37.81 -1.95
CA LYS A 8 -7.00 -38.01 -3.25
C LYS A 8 -5.48 -37.85 -3.14
N VAL A 9 -5.02 -36.86 -2.39
CA VAL A 9 -3.57 -36.65 -2.16
C VAL A 9 -2.98 -37.79 -1.34
N ALA A 10 -3.69 -38.30 -0.34
CA ALA A 10 -3.26 -39.47 0.41
C ALA A 10 -3.17 -40.75 -0.47
N GLU A 11 -4.09 -40.94 -1.41
CA GLU A 11 -4.03 -42.03 -2.40
C GLU A 11 -2.82 -41.87 -3.34
N GLU A 12 -2.59 -40.67 -3.88
CA GLU A 12 -1.44 -40.36 -4.76
C GLU A 12 -0.10 -40.57 -4.03
N LEU A 13 -0.07 -40.38 -2.71
CA LEU A 13 1.10 -40.60 -1.85
C LEU A 13 1.19 -42.05 -1.32
N ASN A 14 0.34 -42.96 -1.81
CA ASN A 14 0.30 -44.38 -1.42
C ASN A 14 0.06 -44.63 0.08
N ILE A 15 -0.70 -43.76 0.74
CA ILE A 15 -1.09 -43.97 2.14
C ILE A 15 -2.17 -45.05 2.21
N ALA A 16 -1.90 -46.13 2.95
CA ALA A 16 -2.83 -47.25 3.07
C ALA A 16 -4.03 -46.90 3.96
N PHE A 17 -5.24 -47.06 3.43
CA PHE A 17 -6.49 -46.84 4.15
C PHE A 17 -6.96 -48.07 4.92
N ASP A 18 -7.74 -47.87 5.98
CA ASP A 18 -8.40 -48.95 6.71
C ASP A 18 -9.46 -49.61 5.81
N PRO A 19 -9.36 -50.92 5.50
CA PRO A 19 -10.34 -51.63 4.68
C PRO A 19 -11.76 -51.58 5.25
N LYS A 20 -11.92 -51.36 6.57
CA LYS A 20 -13.21 -51.27 7.25
C LYS A 20 -13.87 -49.89 7.11
N ASN A 21 -13.17 -48.87 6.60
CA ASN A 21 -13.69 -47.51 6.44
C ASN A 21 -14.50 -47.27 5.17
N LYS A 22 -14.97 -48.32 4.48
CA LYS A 22 -15.76 -48.20 3.24
C LYS A 22 -17.08 -47.41 3.39
N THR A 23 -17.53 -47.08 4.60
CA THR A 23 -18.86 -46.51 4.87
C THR A 23 -18.90 -45.19 5.65
N ASN A 24 -17.80 -44.71 6.24
CA ASN A 24 -17.82 -43.46 7.01
C ASN A 24 -17.32 -42.28 6.18
N ARG A 25 -18.24 -41.46 5.65
CA ARG A 25 -17.92 -40.38 4.70
C ARG A 25 -17.28 -39.13 5.34
N LYS A 26 -17.43 -38.94 6.66
CA LYS A 26 -16.97 -37.73 7.36
C LYS A 26 -15.49 -37.76 7.72
N GLU A 27 -14.97 -38.94 8.05
CA GLU A 27 -13.55 -39.14 8.37
C GLU A 27 -13.10 -40.51 7.93
N LEU A 28 -12.02 -40.55 7.14
CA LEU A 28 -11.36 -41.79 6.73
C LEU A 28 -10.13 -42.00 7.61
N ARG A 29 -9.91 -43.23 8.05
CA ARG A 29 -8.66 -43.62 8.73
C ARG A 29 -7.69 -44.27 7.77
N ALA A 30 -6.42 -43.90 7.91
CA ALA A 30 -5.30 -44.42 7.16
C ALA A 30 -4.11 -44.70 8.08
N VAL A 31 -3.13 -45.42 7.56
CA VAL A 31 -1.82 -45.59 8.22
C VAL A 31 -1.15 -44.23 8.28
N CYS A 32 -0.59 -43.88 9.44
CA CYS A 32 0.11 -42.62 9.59
C CYS A 32 1.53 -42.75 9.02
N PRO A 33 1.92 -41.96 8.00
CA PRO A 33 3.26 -42.02 7.42
C PRO A 33 4.34 -41.41 8.34
N PHE A 34 3.92 -40.68 9.38
CA PHE A 34 4.81 -40.02 10.35
C PHE A 34 5.06 -40.87 11.59
N CYS A 35 4.20 -41.85 11.83
CA CYS A 35 4.48 -42.88 12.83
C CYS A 35 5.44 -43.89 12.18
N GLY A 36 6.37 -44.48 12.94
CA GLY A 36 7.25 -45.55 12.45
C GLY A 36 6.48 -46.82 12.05
N GLN A 37 7.05 -48.02 12.27
CA GLN A 37 6.52 -49.34 11.84
C GLN A 37 5.14 -49.77 12.43
N SER A 38 4.34 -48.84 12.94
CA SER A 38 2.95 -49.07 13.35
C SER A 38 2.05 -49.17 12.12
N HIS A 39 1.68 -50.38 11.72
CA HIS A 39 0.64 -50.66 10.71
C HIS A 39 -0.80 -50.33 11.17
N LYS A 40 -0.96 -49.47 12.19
CA LYS A 40 -2.28 -49.10 12.74
C LYS A 40 -2.83 -47.84 12.08
N TYR A 41 -4.14 -47.83 11.86
CA TYR A 41 -4.87 -46.74 11.20
C TYR A 41 -5.16 -45.56 12.14
N HIS A 42 -4.10 -44.86 12.57
CA HIS A 42 -4.20 -43.73 13.51
C HIS A 42 -4.35 -42.36 12.84
N LEU A 43 -4.21 -42.26 11.51
CA LEU A 43 -4.36 -41.01 10.75
C LEU A 43 -5.83 -40.83 10.35
N SER A 44 -6.53 -39.85 10.93
CA SER A 44 -7.83 -39.40 10.43
C SER A 44 -7.63 -38.39 9.30
N LEU A 45 -8.37 -38.54 8.21
CA LEU A 45 -8.48 -37.64 7.07
C LEU A 45 -9.93 -37.14 6.98
N ASN A 46 -10.12 -35.83 7.06
CA ASN A 46 -11.43 -35.20 6.93
C ASN A 46 -11.52 -34.51 5.55
N PRO A 47 -12.29 -35.05 4.59
CA PRO A 47 -12.41 -34.49 3.25
C PRO A 47 -13.18 -33.16 3.21
N ASP A 48 -14.11 -32.95 4.14
CA ASP A 48 -14.93 -31.72 4.18
C ASP A 48 -14.07 -30.51 4.61
N LEU A 49 -13.18 -30.73 5.58
CA LEU A 49 -12.27 -29.72 6.10
C LEU A 49 -10.90 -29.70 5.39
N ASN A 50 -10.61 -30.71 4.56
CA ASN A 50 -9.32 -30.92 3.90
C ASN A 50 -8.12 -30.92 4.86
N VAL A 51 -8.28 -31.59 6.00
CA VAL A 51 -7.26 -31.70 7.06
C VAL A 51 -7.02 -33.14 7.47
N TYR A 52 -5.83 -33.39 8.00
CA TYR A 52 -5.44 -34.66 8.62
C TYR A 52 -5.09 -34.45 10.09
N LYS A 53 -5.25 -35.52 10.88
CA LYS A 53 -4.75 -35.60 12.25
C LYS A 53 -4.39 -37.03 12.61
N CYS A 54 -3.17 -37.26 13.07
CA CYS A 54 -2.77 -38.52 13.68
C CYS A 54 -3.07 -38.50 15.19
N TRP A 55 -3.86 -39.44 15.67
CA TRP A 55 -4.19 -39.55 17.08
C TRP A 55 -3.04 -40.10 17.94
N HIS A 56 -2.06 -40.74 17.31
CA HIS A 56 -0.89 -41.31 17.98
C HIS A 56 0.26 -40.30 18.10
N CYS A 57 0.93 -39.94 17.00
CA CYS A 57 2.07 -39.00 17.01
C CYS A 57 1.69 -37.52 17.03
N LYS A 58 0.38 -37.19 17.01
CA LYS A 58 -0.15 -35.82 17.03
C LYS A 58 0.16 -34.96 15.81
N ALA A 59 0.81 -35.49 14.77
CA ALA A 59 0.95 -34.81 13.49
C ALA A 59 -0.43 -34.38 12.94
N SER A 60 -0.56 -33.15 12.48
CA SER A 60 -1.81 -32.61 11.93
C SER A 60 -1.53 -31.48 10.97
N GLY A 61 -2.39 -31.31 9.96
CA GLY A 61 -2.23 -30.24 8.98
C GLY A 61 -3.25 -30.33 7.85
N GLY A 62 -3.06 -29.51 6.83
CA GLY A 62 -3.84 -29.55 5.59
C GLY A 62 -3.13 -30.32 4.47
N VAL A 63 -3.75 -30.33 3.30
CA VAL A 63 -3.25 -31.01 2.07
C VAL A 63 -1.79 -30.66 1.74
N LEU A 64 -1.42 -29.38 1.77
CA LEU A 64 -0.06 -28.94 1.43
C LEU A 64 0.98 -29.46 2.42
N GLN A 65 0.63 -29.46 3.71
CA GLN A 65 1.51 -29.92 4.77
C GLN A 65 1.74 -31.43 4.65
N LEU A 66 0.68 -32.19 4.38
CA LEU A 66 0.74 -33.64 4.16
C LEU A 66 1.70 -33.99 3.02
N GLU A 67 1.55 -33.35 1.86
CA GLU A 67 2.43 -33.63 0.72
C GLU A 67 3.87 -33.17 0.99
N ALA A 68 4.08 -32.00 1.58
CA ALA A 68 5.42 -31.47 1.86
C ALA A 68 6.20 -32.41 2.79
N GLU A 69 5.58 -32.85 3.89
CA GLU A 69 6.23 -33.72 4.87
C GLU A 69 6.53 -35.12 4.33
N ILE A 70 5.63 -35.69 3.52
CA ILE A 70 5.81 -37.05 2.97
C ILE A 70 6.83 -37.06 1.82
N THR A 71 6.78 -36.04 0.94
CA THR A 71 7.67 -35.98 -0.22
C THR A 71 9.04 -35.38 0.07
N GLY A 72 9.23 -34.81 1.26
CA GLY A 72 10.43 -34.06 1.64
C GLY A 72 10.60 -32.73 0.89
N LYS A 73 9.59 -32.31 0.12
CA LYS A 73 9.58 -31.02 -0.58
C LYS A 73 9.30 -29.89 0.41
N SER A 74 9.82 -28.70 0.13
CA SER A 74 9.45 -27.52 0.89
C SER A 74 7.97 -27.19 0.71
N PHE A 75 7.35 -26.59 1.74
CA PHE A 75 5.98 -26.10 1.66
C PHE A 75 5.78 -25.14 0.48
N VAL A 76 6.82 -24.35 0.15
CA VAL A 76 6.80 -23.41 -1.00
C VAL A 76 6.69 -24.16 -2.32
N GLU A 77 7.45 -25.23 -2.53
CA GLU A 77 7.40 -26.04 -3.76
C GLU A 77 6.03 -26.70 -3.94
N VAL A 78 5.46 -27.27 -2.86
CA VAL A 78 4.12 -27.88 -2.91
C VAL A 78 3.05 -26.81 -3.16
N LYS A 79 3.17 -25.64 -2.54
CA LYS A 79 2.28 -24.51 -2.81
C LYS A 79 2.37 -24.07 -4.28
N LEU A 80 3.57 -24.01 -4.86
CA LEU A 80 3.78 -23.68 -6.27
C LEU A 80 3.17 -24.73 -7.20
N LYS A 81 3.27 -26.02 -6.87
CA LYS A 81 2.61 -27.11 -7.62
C LYS A 81 1.10 -26.88 -7.75
N TYR A 82 0.42 -26.49 -6.66
CA TYR A 82 -1.05 -26.37 -6.64
C TYR A 82 -1.58 -25.02 -7.10
N PHE A 83 -0.89 -23.94 -6.75
CA PHE A 83 -1.38 -22.58 -7.02
C PHE A 83 -0.68 -21.91 -8.20
N GLY A 84 0.36 -22.55 -8.75
CA GLY A 84 1.24 -21.99 -9.75
C GLY A 84 2.10 -20.85 -9.19
N ASN A 85 2.93 -20.31 -10.07
CA ASN A 85 3.68 -19.09 -9.80
C ASN A 85 2.76 -17.89 -10.08
N LYS A 86 1.75 -17.68 -9.22
CA LYS A 86 1.00 -16.41 -9.23
C LYS A 86 1.93 -15.33 -8.70
N ARG A 87 2.78 -14.78 -9.56
CA ARG A 87 3.38 -13.47 -9.33
C ARG A 87 2.21 -12.57 -8.95
N LYS A 88 2.21 -12.04 -7.73
CA LYS A 88 1.27 -10.97 -7.39
C LYS A 88 1.52 -9.92 -8.47
N ASN A 89 0.53 -9.66 -9.33
CA ASN A 89 0.67 -8.60 -10.31
C ASN A 89 1.12 -7.36 -9.54
N PRO A 90 2.18 -6.67 -10.00
CA PRO A 90 2.62 -5.46 -9.33
C PRO A 90 1.41 -4.54 -9.24
N LEU A 91 1.08 -4.13 -8.01
CA LEU A 91 -0.02 -3.20 -7.77
C LEU A 91 0.19 -1.98 -8.65
N HIS A 92 -0.90 -1.51 -9.27
CA HIS A 92 -0.87 -0.27 -10.02
C HIS A 92 -0.45 0.87 -9.09
N LEU A 93 0.22 1.90 -9.60
CA LEU A 93 0.68 3.02 -8.76
C LEU A 93 -0.48 3.66 -7.98
N ALA A 94 -1.66 3.77 -8.61
CA ALA A 94 -2.87 4.30 -7.98
C ALA A 94 -3.32 3.46 -6.77
N GLU A 95 -3.08 2.15 -6.80
CA GLU A 95 -3.40 1.25 -5.69
C GLU A 95 -2.41 1.36 -4.54
N LYS A 96 -1.20 1.87 -4.80
CA LYS A 96 -0.17 2.10 -3.79
C LYS A 96 -0.41 3.38 -2.98
N LEU A 97 -1.23 4.30 -3.46
CA LEU A 97 -1.59 5.51 -2.72
C LEU A 97 -2.34 5.14 -1.43
N SER A 98 -1.92 5.78 -0.33
CA SER A 98 -2.56 5.61 0.98
C SER A 98 -3.99 6.18 0.97
N PRO A 99 -4.86 5.79 1.92
CA PRO A 99 -6.19 6.35 2.03
C PRO A 99 -6.19 7.88 2.14
N ARG A 100 -5.24 8.45 2.89
CA ARG A 100 -5.10 9.91 3.05
C ARG A 100 -4.66 10.60 1.77
N GLN A 101 -3.72 9.99 1.04
CA GLN A 101 -3.29 10.48 -0.27
C GLN A 101 -4.42 10.45 -1.29
N LEU A 102 -5.29 9.44 -1.25
CA LEU A 102 -6.49 9.39 -2.10
C LEU A 102 -7.55 10.40 -1.68
N ASP A 103 -7.62 10.74 -0.40
CA ASP A 103 -8.57 11.71 0.15
C ASP A 103 -8.29 13.11 -0.39
N VAL A 104 -7.03 13.55 -0.30
CA VAL A 104 -6.59 14.89 -0.75
C VAL A 104 -6.72 15.12 -2.26
N ILE A 105 -6.92 14.06 -3.05
CA ILE A 105 -7.21 14.15 -4.49
C ILE A 105 -8.63 13.70 -4.84
N GLY A 106 -9.52 13.50 -3.85
CA GLY A 106 -10.95 13.23 -4.06
C GLY A 106 -11.31 11.81 -4.51
N TRP A 107 -10.41 10.83 -4.39
CA TRP A 107 -10.61 9.46 -4.87
C TRP A 107 -10.93 8.43 -3.78
N LEU A 108 -10.86 8.80 -2.50
CA LEU A 108 -11.10 7.87 -1.38
C LEU A 108 -12.51 7.27 -1.40
N GLU A 109 -13.53 8.10 -1.60
CA GLU A 109 -14.92 7.65 -1.64
C GLU A 109 -15.22 6.79 -2.87
N VAL A 110 -14.60 7.08 -4.01
CA VAL A 110 -14.73 6.23 -5.20
C VAL A 110 -14.15 4.84 -4.94
N LYS A 111 -12.99 4.75 -4.28
CA LYS A 111 -12.38 3.47 -3.90
C LYS A 111 -13.26 2.67 -2.94
N ARG A 112 -13.94 3.34 -2.00
CA ARG A 112 -14.83 2.69 -1.01
C ARG A 112 -16.12 2.18 -1.63
N ASN A 113 -16.73 2.97 -2.51
CA ASN A 113 -18.09 2.76 -2.98
C ASN A 113 -18.16 2.04 -4.34
N ASP A 114 -17.14 2.18 -5.20
CA ASP A 114 -17.11 1.59 -6.54
C ASP A 114 -15.69 1.19 -6.98
N GLN A 115 -15.29 -0.03 -6.59
CA GLN A 115 -13.97 -0.58 -6.89
C GLN A 115 -13.71 -0.73 -8.41
N GLU A 116 -14.74 -0.95 -9.23
CA GLU A 116 -14.56 -1.12 -10.68
C GLU A 116 -14.37 0.23 -11.37
N LYS A 117 -15.11 1.26 -10.96
CA LYS A 117 -14.85 2.64 -11.37
C LYS A 117 -13.47 3.10 -10.94
N PHE A 118 -13.06 2.81 -9.70
CA PHE A 118 -11.70 3.12 -9.22
C PHE A 118 -10.62 2.53 -10.11
N LYS A 119 -10.73 1.23 -10.49
CA LYS A 119 -9.78 0.57 -11.40
C LYS A 119 -9.75 1.19 -12.79
N ARG A 120 -10.91 1.53 -13.34
CA ARG A 120 -11.01 2.18 -14.66
C ARG A 120 -10.39 3.58 -14.67
N SER A 121 -10.33 4.23 -13.51
CA SER A 121 -9.81 5.60 -13.34
C SER A 121 -8.34 5.67 -12.94
N PHE A 122 -7.60 4.56 -12.94
CA PHE A 122 -6.18 4.52 -12.52
C PHE A 122 -5.27 5.58 -13.15
N ASN A 123 -5.40 5.84 -14.45
CA ASN A 123 -4.60 6.87 -15.14
C ASN A 123 -5.02 8.29 -14.74
N GLN A 124 -6.27 8.50 -14.32
CA GLN A 124 -6.72 9.79 -13.83
C GLN A 124 -6.22 10.02 -12.40
N ILE A 125 -6.36 9.02 -11.53
CA ILE A 125 -5.85 9.06 -10.15
C ILE A 125 -4.36 9.42 -10.11
N ILE A 126 -3.57 8.83 -11.01
CA ILE A 126 -2.13 9.15 -11.08
C ILE A 126 -1.87 10.56 -11.58
N ARG A 127 -2.63 11.04 -12.56
CA ARG A 127 -2.50 12.44 -13.01
C ARG A 127 -2.87 13.42 -11.92
N ASP A 128 -3.97 13.17 -11.20
CA ASP A 128 -4.42 14.02 -10.10
C ASP A 128 -3.39 14.03 -8.95
N TRP A 129 -2.82 12.86 -8.62
CA TRP A 129 -1.74 12.77 -7.64
C TRP A 129 -0.48 13.51 -8.09
N GLN A 130 -0.06 13.35 -9.34
CA GLN A 130 1.10 14.06 -9.89
C GLN A 130 0.89 15.57 -9.89
N GLN A 131 -0.31 16.04 -10.23
CA GLN A 131 -0.66 17.46 -10.19
C GLN A 131 -0.63 18.00 -8.76
N HIS A 132 -1.17 17.25 -7.79
CA HIS A 132 -1.07 17.61 -6.38
C HIS A 132 0.38 17.74 -5.94
N VAL A 133 1.22 16.74 -6.23
CA VAL A 133 2.67 16.79 -5.92
C VAL A 133 3.35 17.99 -6.59
N TYR A 134 3.02 18.29 -7.84
CA TYR A 134 3.56 19.43 -8.59
C TYR A 134 3.25 20.76 -7.90
N GLU A 135 1.98 21.00 -7.56
CA GLU A 135 1.57 22.24 -6.89
C GLU A 135 2.23 22.39 -5.52
N GLN A 136 2.35 21.29 -4.77
CA GLN A 136 2.99 21.31 -3.46
C GLN A 136 4.49 21.62 -3.57
N ARG A 137 5.20 21.01 -4.53
CA ARG A 137 6.62 21.32 -4.80
C ARG A 137 6.83 22.77 -5.20
N LYS A 138 6.00 23.29 -6.11
CA LYS A 138 6.02 24.71 -6.50
C LYS A 138 5.90 25.65 -5.29
N LEU A 139 4.92 25.40 -4.42
CA LEU A 139 4.70 26.22 -3.22
C LEU A 139 5.85 26.10 -2.22
N ALA A 140 6.32 24.88 -1.97
CA ALA A 140 7.43 24.64 -1.04
C ALA A 140 8.74 25.30 -1.55
N PHE A 141 8.97 25.26 -2.86
CA PHE A 141 10.13 25.91 -3.46
C PHE A 141 10.05 27.43 -3.38
N ALA A 142 8.88 28.02 -3.64
CA ALA A 142 8.65 29.44 -3.45
C ALA A 142 8.96 29.88 -2.00
N LYS A 143 8.47 29.11 -0.99
CA LYS A 143 8.79 29.35 0.42
C LYS A 143 10.30 29.32 0.68
N LEU A 144 11.01 28.35 0.11
CA LEU A 144 12.45 28.20 0.28
C LEU A 144 13.23 29.40 -0.27
N LEU A 145 12.81 29.96 -1.41
CA LEU A 145 13.45 31.16 -1.99
C LEU A 145 13.25 32.42 -1.14
N LEU A 146 12.19 32.49 -0.32
CA LEU A 146 11.97 33.63 0.58
C LEU A 146 12.96 33.71 1.75
N VAL A 147 13.76 32.67 1.99
CA VAL A 147 14.82 32.68 3.01
C VAL A 147 15.76 33.88 2.83
N GLU A 148 16.05 34.25 1.58
CA GLU A 148 16.95 35.37 1.27
C GLU A 148 16.44 36.71 1.79
N VAL A 149 15.12 36.85 1.94
CA VAL A 149 14.46 38.08 2.40
C VAL A 149 14.25 38.07 3.90
N GLY A 150 13.71 36.98 4.46
CA GLY A 150 13.36 36.87 5.88
C GLY A 150 14.52 36.50 6.81
N LYS A 151 15.60 35.91 6.26
CA LYS A 151 16.77 35.38 6.99
C LYS A 151 16.46 34.33 8.07
N ASP A 152 15.23 33.84 8.19
CA ASP A 152 14.85 32.76 9.10
C ASP A 152 14.67 31.44 8.34
N TYR A 153 15.80 30.77 8.10
CA TYR A 153 15.84 29.47 7.45
C TYR A 153 15.09 28.40 8.25
N SER A 154 15.14 28.47 9.58
CA SER A 154 14.54 27.45 10.47
C SER A 154 13.01 27.47 10.39
N MET A 155 12.42 28.66 10.37
CA MET A 155 10.99 28.83 10.19
C MET A 155 10.53 28.28 8.83
N ILE A 156 11.24 28.59 7.75
CA ILE A 156 10.87 28.12 6.40
C ILE A 156 10.94 26.60 6.27
N VAL A 157 11.99 25.97 6.81
CA VAL A 157 12.09 24.50 6.80
C VAL A 157 10.93 23.85 7.56
N ASN A 158 10.58 24.36 8.74
CA ASN A 158 9.43 23.85 9.50
C ASN A 158 8.12 23.98 8.72
N LEU A 159 7.91 25.08 8.00
CA LEU A 159 6.71 25.29 7.18
C LEU A 159 6.60 24.33 5.99
N ILE A 160 7.74 23.96 5.40
CA ILE A 160 7.78 22.97 4.32
C ILE A 160 7.55 21.56 4.90
N GLN A 161 8.06 21.30 6.11
CA GLN A 161 7.81 20.05 6.85
C GLN A 161 6.32 19.88 7.18
N ASP A 162 5.68 20.92 7.73
CA ASP A 162 4.24 20.91 8.02
C ASP A 162 3.41 20.70 6.74
N GLN A 163 3.81 21.35 5.65
CA GLN A 163 3.21 21.15 4.33
C GLN A 163 3.36 19.70 3.84
N SER A 164 4.54 19.10 4.00
CA SER A 164 4.82 17.71 3.64
C SER A 164 3.87 16.74 4.35
N GLU A 165 3.63 16.98 5.65
CA GLU A 165 2.72 16.19 6.48
C GLU A 165 1.25 16.36 6.06
N MET A 166 0.80 17.61 5.86
CA MET A 166 -0.58 17.91 5.44
C MET A 166 -0.90 17.41 4.03
N ALA A 167 0.07 17.51 3.11
CA ALA A 167 -0.09 17.08 1.73
C ALA A 167 0.16 15.57 1.53
N TYR A 168 0.67 14.87 2.56
CA TYR A 168 1.06 13.47 2.54
C TYR A 168 2.13 13.13 1.48
N ILE A 169 3.13 14.00 1.35
CA ILE A 169 4.26 13.88 0.40
C ILE A 169 5.56 13.88 1.18
N SER A 170 5.98 12.73 1.69
CA SER A 170 7.14 12.62 2.60
C SER A 170 8.47 13.11 2.00
N THR A 171 8.61 13.13 0.67
CA THR A 171 9.83 13.58 -0.01
C THR A 171 9.86 15.08 -0.27
N LEU A 172 8.80 15.83 0.08
CA LEU A 172 8.63 17.21 -0.37
C LEU A 172 9.81 18.12 0.00
N LEU A 173 10.26 18.07 1.26
CA LEU A 173 11.39 18.88 1.73
C LEU A 173 12.68 18.50 0.99
N ASP A 174 12.96 17.20 0.87
CA ASP A 174 14.15 16.71 0.17
C ASP A 174 14.14 17.11 -1.31
N ASP A 175 12.99 17.00 -1.98
CA ASP A 175 12.80 17.36 -3.38
C ASP A 175 13.14 18.84 -3.63
N VAL A 176 12.63 19.75 -2.80
CA VAL A 176 12.87 21.21 -2.97
C VAL A 176 14.27 21.61 -2.54
N MET A 177 14.83 20.99 -1.51
CA MET A 177 16.21 21.23 -1.06
C MET A 177 17.22 20.78 -2.10
N GLN A 178 17.01 19.59 -2.69
CA GLN A 178 17.85 19.10 -3.77
C GLN A 178 17.80 20.05 -4.97
N MET A 179 16.60 20.50 -5.36
CA MET A 179 16.43 21.47 -6.45
C MET A 179 17.13 22.79 -6.16
N TYR A 180 16.97 23.33 -4.95
CA TYR A 180 17.56 24.61 -4.55
C TYR A 180 19.10 24.56 -4.56
N SER A 181 19.67 23.43 -4.13
CA SER A 181 21.12 23.21 -4.16
C SER A 181 21.70 22.91 -5.55
N SER A 182 20.85 22.70 -6.56
CA SER A 182 21.29 22.34 -7.91
C SER A 182 21.75 23.57 -8.70
N ASN A 183 22.83 23.42 -9.47
CA ASN A 183 23.36 24.49 -10.33
C ASN A 183 22.43 24.87 -11.50
N VAL A 184 21.53 23.96 -11.88
CA VAL A 184 20.53 24.15 -12.95
C VAL A 184 19.25 23.49 -12.50
N TRP A 185 18.13 24.21 -12.56
CA TRP A 185 16.82 23.65 -12.22
C TRP A 185 16.26 22.89 -13.42
N SER A 186 15.99 21.60 -13.24
CA SER A 186 15.51 20.73 -14.32
C SER A 186 13.98 20.61 -14.40
N GLU A 187 13.26 21.16 -13.42
CA GLU A 187 11.83 20.95 -13.25
C GLU A 187 11.04 22.25 -13.40
N GLU A 188 9.93 22.18 -14.13
CA GLU A 188 9.07 23.35 -14.42
C GLU A 188 8.50 24.00 -13.15
N TRP A 189 8.12 23.20 -12.15
CA TRP A 189 7.59 23.72 -10.87
C TRP A 189 8.59 24.60 -10.12
N ALA A 190 9.89 24.46 -10.36
CA ALA A 190 10.91 25.28 -9.73
C ALA A 190 10.91 26.71 -10.31
N TYR A 191 10.83 26.82 -11.64
CA TYR A 191 10.72 28.11 -12.32
C TYR A 191 9.40 28.81 -11.99
N GLU A 192 8.29 28.08 -11.93
CA GLU A 192 7.03 28.65 -11.46
C GLU A 192 7.08 29.06 -9.98
N GLY A 193 7.80 28.30 -9.15
CA GLY A 193 8.02 28.62 -7.74
C GLY A 193 8.84 29.90 -7.56
N GLU A 194 9.87 30.12 -8.38
CA GLU A 194 10.64 31.36 -8.42
C GLU A 194 9.78 32.54 -8.86
N TYR A 195 9.00 32.39 -9.92
CA TYR A 195 8.06 33.41 -10.35
C TYR A 195 7.08 33.79 -9.23
N LEU A 196 6.56 32.80 -8.51
CA LEU A 196 5.67 33.01 -7.38
C LEU A 196 6.37 33.75 -6.22
N ALA A 197 7.59 33.35 -5.87
CA ALA A 197 8.38 34.00 -4.82
C ALA A 197 8.66 35.47 -5.17
N ASN A 198 9.15 35.74 -6.38
CA ASN A 198 9.43 37.11 -6.84
C ASN A 198 8.17 37.99 -6.86
N SER A 199 7.04 37.43 -7.33
CA SER A 199 5.75 38.14 -7.31
C SER A 199 5.34 38.52 -5.89
N ALA A 200 5.51 37.62 -4.92
CA ALA A 200 5.22 37.90 -3.52
C ALA A 200 6.17 38.96 -2.93
N ILE A 201 7.44 38.93 -3.31
CA ILE A 201 8.44 39.93 -2.90
C ILE A 201 8.06 41.33 -3.40
N ASP A 202 7.64 41.43 -4.65
CA ASP A 202 7.26 42.71 -5.26
C ASP A 202 6.00 43.30 -4.60
N VAL A 203 4.99 42.46 -4.30
CA VAL A 203 3.78 42.89 -3.60
C VAL A 203 4.12 43.47 -2.23
N ALA A 204 4.95 42.78 -1.45
CA ALA A 204 5.27 43.24 -0.10
C ALA A 204 6.16 44.49 -0.06
N LYS A 205 7.09 44.65 -1.02
CA LYS A 205 7.85 45.90 -1.19
C LYS A 205 6.91 47.09 -1.43
N ASN A 206 5.85 46.89 -2.21
CA ASN A 206 4.86 47.93 -2.49
C ASN A 206 3.93 48.23 -1.31
N ALA A 207 3.65 47.25 -0.46
CA ALA A 207 2.83 47.40 0.74
C ALA A 207 3.58 48.05 1.93
N ASN A 208 4.91 48.12 1.87
CA ASN A 208 5.79 48.60 2.95
C ASN A 208 5.65 47.80 4.27
N ASP A 209 5.17 46.55 4.17
CA ASP A 209 5.02 45.60 5.28
C ASP A 209 5.79 44.31 5.00
N HIS A 210 6.87 44.09 5.74
CA HIS A 210 7.71 42.89 5.59
C HIS A 210 7.07 41.63 6.19
N ASN A 211 6.09 41.77 7.09
CA ASN A 211 5.39 40.62 7.68
C ASN A 211 4.36 40.01 6.70
N GLU A 212 3.98 40.75 5.66
CA GLU A 212 3.05 40.31 4.61
C GLU A 212 3.71 39.35 3.59
N LEU A 213 5.04 39.37 3.43
CA LEU A 213 5.81 38.49 2.52
C LEU A 213 5.56 37.00 2.75
N ILE A 214 5.69 36.62 4.01
CA ILE A 214 5.53 35.24 4.46
C ILE A 214 4.03 34.88 4.42
N TYR A 215 3.16 35.81 4.84
CA TYR A 215 1.71 35.63 4.85
C TYR A 215 1.13 35.43 3.44
N LEU A 216 1.60 36.16 2.42
CA LEU A 216 1.12 36.08 1.04
C LEU A 216 1.51 34.78 0.32
N VAL A 217 2.70 34.23 0.61
CA VAL A 217 3.08 32.89 0.10
C VAL A 217 2.47 31.76 0.93
N MET A 218 2.19 32.00 2.21
CA MET A 218 1.46 31.07 3.08
C MET A 218 -0.03 30.94 2.73
N LEU A 219 -0.69 32.01 2.28
CA LEU A 219 -2.15 32.03 2.07
C LEU A 219 -2.66 31.17 0.89
N ARG A 220 -1.77 30.65 0.03
CA ARG A 220 -2.17 29.61 -0.94
C ARG A 220 -2.36 28.22 -0.30
N HIS A 221 -2.10 28.09 1.01
CA HIS A 221 -2.35 26.87 1.78
C HIS A 221 -3.73 26.85 2.46
N GLU A 222 -4.27 28.01 2.83
CA GLU A 222 -5.55 28.10 3.57
C GLU A 222 -6.78 28.15 2.67
N THR A 223 -6.67 28.62 1.43
CA THR A 223 -7.82 28.73 0.51
C THR A 223 -8.32 27.39 -0.03
N LEU A 224 -7.54 26.30 0.09
CA LEU A 224 -8.02 24.96 -0.23
C LEU A 224 -8.54 24.20 1.00
N PHE A 225 -8.05 24.52 2.20
CA PHE A 225 -8.51 23.87 3.45
C PHE A 225 -9.80 24.49 4.00
N LEU A 226 -9.97 25.81 3.89
CA LEU A 226 -11.20 26.50 4.34
C LEU A 226 -12.38 26.32 3.37
N HIS A 227 -12.12 26.03 2.09
CA HIS A 227 -13.18 25.79 1.11
C HIS A 227 -13.77 24.37 1.19
N GLU A 228 -13.07 23.42 1.84
CA GLU A 228 -13.54 22.05 2.05
C GLU A 228 -14.14 21.79 3.45
N GLN A 229 -13.96 22.70 4.43
CA GLN A 229 -14.49 22.53 5.79
C GLN A 229 -15.61 23.49 6.24
N GLY A 230 -16.10 24.41 5.39
CA GLY A 230 -17.08 25.36 5.91
C GLY A 230 -17.89 26.18 4.91
N TYR A 231 -18.79 25.55 4.16
CA TYR A 231 -20.09 26.13 3.79
C TYR A 231 -21.16 25.03 3.70
N ALA A 232 -21.39 24.38 4.83
CA ALA A 232 -22.62 23.64 5.10
C ALA A 232 -23.08 23.95 6.53
N GLN A 233 -23.29 25.23 6.84
CA GLN A 233 -24.19 25.78 7.87
C GLN A 233 -23.80 27.24 8.17
N ALA A 234 -24.52 28.18 7.56
CA ALA A 234 -25.09 29.38 8.20
C ALA A 234 -25.57 30.37 7.12
N LEU A 235 -26.89 30.54 7.08
CA LEU A 235 -27.71 31.53 6.34
C LEU A 235 -27.86 31.33 4.82
#